data_AF-A0A4Q5VHY8-F1
#
_entry.id   AF-A0A4Q5VHY8-F1
#
_cell.length_a   1.000
_cell.length_b   1.000
_cell.length_c   1.000
_cell.angle_alpha   90.00
_cell.angle_beta   90.00
_cell.angle_gamma   90.00
#
_symmetry.space_group_name_H-M   'P 1'
#
loop_
_entity.id
_entity.type
_entity.pdbx_description
1 polymer ?
#
loop_
_entity_poly.entity_id
_entity_poly.type
_entity_poly.pdbx_seq_one_letter_code
_entity_poly.pdbx_strand_id
1 'polypeptide(L)'
;MVVKRFIQMNLERNKSDKKDARWLFRYGVEREASVWRVPSQAQLKCSQIGALIDMYVRNRTALLNQLHALSYMPFADKEVAKSIKGTIGRLDREIKKLEAQTSQELKQWCGEKMKAVQSVPGLGKRAVAVLMVATDGFTKVTNHRQLIALAGLAPREHQSGTSIKGKKGICKMGNGYLRSVLFMGAMSAKKHNAACRDLYDRLLAKGKAPYVALIAVCNKLLKQAFAIATKGTTYQADYKSSLA
;
A
#
# COMPACT_ATOMS: atom_id res chain seq x y z
N MET A 1 16.16 6.78 -12.09
CA MET A 1 15.16 5.74 -12.43
C MET A 1 15.44 5.22 -13.84
N VAL A 2 15.13 3.96 -14.13
CA VAL A 2 15.68 3.09 -15.19
C VAL A 2 16.02 3.77 -16.52
N VAL A 3 15.17 4.65 -17.04
CA VAL A 3 15.39 5.39 -18.30
C VAL A 3 16.69 6.22 -18.28
N LYS A 4 17.03 6.86 -17.17
CA LYS A 4 18.30 7.61 -17.06
C LYS A 4 19.51 6.71 -17.28
N ARG A 5 19.48 5.49 -16.73
CA ARG A 5 20.57 4.51 -16.90
C ARG A 5 20.62 3.99 -18.34
N PHE A 6 19.45 3.82 -18.96
CA PHE A 6 19.36 3.47 -20.36
C PHE A 6 19.95 4.55 -21.27
N ILE A 7 19.66 5.83 -21.03
CA ILE A 7 20.27 6.95 -21.76
C ILE A 7 21.79 6.97 -21.57
N GLN A 8 22.27 6.79 -20.33
CA GLN A 8 23.70 6.74 -20.01
C GLN A 8 24.41 5.55 -20.67
N MET A 9 23.78 4.37 -20.71
CA MET A 9 24.29 3.19 -21.41
C MET A 9 24.44 3.43 -22.92
N ASN A 10 23.59 4.28 -23.49
CA ASN A 10 23.67 4.71 -24.89
C ASN A 10 24.57 5.95 -25.11
N LEU A 11 25.39 6.32 -24.12
CA LEU A 11 26.41 7.37 -24.19
C LEU A 11 25.88 8.79 -24.54
N GLU A 12 24.58 9.05 -24.39
CA GLU A 12 24.04 10.39 -24.59
C GLU A 12 24.43 11.30 -23.42
N ARG A 13 25.15 12.38 -23.73
CA ARG A 13 25.65 13.36 -22.76
C ARG A 13 24.80 14.64 -22.70
N ASN A 14 24.08 14.95 -23.77
CA ASN A 14 23.37 16.22 -23.92
C ASN A 14 21.90 16.09 -23.49
N LYS A 15 21.42 17.07 -22.72
CA LYS A 15 20.06 17.11 -22.18
C LYS A 15 19.19 18.12 -22.94
N SER A 16 18.15 17.64 -23.61
CA SER A 16 17.10 18.48 -24.19
C SER A 16 15.78 17.72 -24.27
N ASP A 17 14.65 18.42 -24.18
CA ASP A 17 13.32 17.79 -24.17
C ASP A 17 13.07 16.95 -25.43
N LYS A 18 13.53 17.42 -26.60
CA LYS A 18 13.42 16.69 -27.87
C LYS A 18 14.22 15.38 -27.84
N LYS A 19 15.42 15.37 -27.28
CA LYS A 19 16.24 14.16 -27.13
C LYS A 19 15.66 13.21 -26.10
N ASP A 20 15.19 13.75 -24.96
CA ASP A 20 14.56 12.95 -23.92
C ASP A 20 13.29 12.25 -24.43
N ALA A 21 12.45 12.96 -25.18
CA ALA A 21 11.27 12.37 -25.82
C ALA A 21 11.65 11.22 -26.76
N ARG A 22 12.71 11.40 -27.57
CA ARG A 22 13.23 10.34 -28.45
C ARG A 22 13.75 9.14 -27.67
N TRP A 23 14.48 9.36 -26.57
CA TRP A 23 15.00 8.29 -25.73
C TRP A 23 13.91 7.56 -24.95
N LEU A 24 12.86 8.26 -24.51
CA LEU A 24 11.67 7.66 -23.91
C LEU A 24 10.93 6.77 -24.91
N PHE A 25 10.75 7.24 -26.14
CA PHE A 25 10.18 6.43 -27.22
C PHE A 25 11.00 5.17 -27.46
N ARG A 26 12.33 5.31 -27.66
CA ARG A 26 13.24 4.18 -27.87
C ARG A 26 13.19 3.16 -26.74
N TYR A 27 13.24 3.64 -25.50
CA TYR A 27 13.12 2.80 -24.31
C TYR A 27 11.79 2.03 -24.30
N GLY A 28 10.69 2.69 -24.65
CA GLY A 28 9.37 2.07 -24.73
C GLY A 28 9.30 0.95 -25.76
N VAL A 29 9.84 1.19 -26.97
CA VAL A 29 9.89 0.19 -28.05
C VAL A 29 10.78 -0.99 -27.67
N GLU A 30 12.01 -0.74 -27.22
CA GLU A 30 12.97 -1.80 -26.88
C GLU A 30 12.58 -2.64 -25.67
N ARG A 31 11.78 -2.07 -24.76
CA ARG A 31 11.28 -2.78 -23.57
C ARG A 31 9.88 -3.35 -23.75
N GLU A 32 9.32 -3.26 -24.96
CA GLU A 32 7.95 -3.69 -25.27
C GLU A 32 6.96 -3.16 -24.21
N ALA A 33 7.11 -1.88 -23.86
CA ALA A 33 6.36 -1.29 -22.77
C ALA A 33 4.86 -1.35 -23.10
N SER A 34 4.08 -1.91 -22.18
CA SER A 34 2.62 -1.99 -22.32
C SER A 34 2.03 -0.61 -22.54
N VAL A 35 1.13 -0.49 -23.52
CA VAL A 35 0.40 0.76 -23.78
C VAL A 35 -0.37 1.16 -22.52
N TRP A 36 -0.12 2.37 -22.04
CA TRP A 36 -0.82 2.91 -20.89
C TRP A 36 -2.31 3.07 -21.24
N ARG A 37 -3.18 2.51 -20.40
CA ARG A 37 -4.64 2.64 -20.54
C ARG A 37 -5.16 3.54 -19.43
N VAL A 38 -6.09 4.42 -19.80
CA VAL A 38 -6.76 5.31 -18.85
C VAL A 38 -7.51 4.44 -17.83
N PRO A 39 -7.27 4.63 -16.53
CA PRO A 39 -8.09 4.06 -15.46
C PRO A 39 -9.59 4.29 -15.66
N SER A 40 -10.43 3.37 -15.17
CA SER A 40 -11.87 3.59 -15.17
C SER A 40 -12.26 4.83 -14.37
N GLN A 41 -13.39 5.47 -14.69
CA GLN A 41 -13.88 6.63 -13.95
C GLN A 41 -14.06 6.33 -12.46
N ALA A 42 -14.55 5.13 -12.12
CA ALA A 42 -14.67 4.65 -10.75
C ALA A 42 -13.29 4.56 -10.05
N GLN A 43 -12.28 4.03 -10.73
CA GLN A 43 -10.90 3.97 -10.21
C GLN A 43 -10.35 5.38 -9.94
N LEU A 44 -10.50 6.30 -10.90
CA LEU A 44 -10.02 7.67 -10.77
C LEU A 44 -10.69 8.40 -9.61
N LYS A 45 -12.02 8.31 -9.52
CA LYS A 45 -12.80 8.91 -8.44
C LYS A 45 -12.38 8.38 -7.07
N CYS A 46 -12.26 7.07 -6.92
CA CYS A 46 -11.78 6.47 -5.67
C CYS A 46 -10.32 6.86 -5.35
N SER A 47 -9.46 6.99 -6.36
CA SER A 47 -8.07 7.44 -6.18
C SER A 47 -8.01 8.89 -5.71
N GLN A 48 -8.83 9.78 -6.27
CA GLN A 48 -8.91 11.19 -5.87
C GLN A 48 -9.42 11.32 -4.43
N ILE A 49 -10.51 10.61 -4.09
CA ILE A 49 -11.04 10.58 -2.73
C ILE A 49 -9.98 10.02 -1.75
N GLY A 50 -9.30 8.95 -2.12
CA GLY A 50 -8.24 8.35 -1.31
C GLY A 50 -7.07 9.30 -1.04
N ALA A 51 -6.64 10.07 -2.05
CA ALA A 51 -5.61 11.09 -1.90
C ALA A 51 -6.05 12.23 -0.97
N LEU A 52 -7.33 12.64 -1.07
CA LEU A 52 -7.91 13.66 -0.20
C LEU A 52 -7.99 13.19 1.26
N ILE A 53 -8.42 11.95 1.50
CA ILE A 53 -8.43 11.33 2.84
C ILE A 53 -7.01 11.34 3.43
N ASP A 54 -6.01 10.95 2.65
CA ASP A 54 -4.62 10.90 3.11
C ASP A 54 -4.10 12.31 3.48
N MET A 55 -4.44 13.32 2.68
CA MET A 55 -4.14 14.72 3.02
C MET A 55 -4.82 15.17 4.32
N TYR A 56 -6.12 14.88 4.49
CA TYR A 56 -6.84 15.23 5.71
C TYR A 56 -6.32 14.51 6.95
N VAL A 57 -5.93 13.23 6.83
CA VAL A 57 -5.30 12.48 7.93
C VAL A 57 -3.97 13.10 8.32
N ARG A 58 -3.14 13.54 7.36
CA ARG A 58 -1.89 14.27 7.65
C ARG A 58 -2.16 15.58 8.38
N ASN A 59 -3.08 16.39 7.87
CA ASN A 59 -3.43 17.67 8.48
C ASN A 59 -3.99 17.49 9.90
N ARG A 60 -4.87 16.49 10.08
CA ARG A 60 -5.40 16.12 11.39
C ARG A 60 -4.29 15.72 12.37
N THR A 61 -3.32 14.92 11.91
CA THR A 61 -2.19 14.49 12.73
C THR A 61 -1.30 15.69 13.11
N ALA A 62 -1.05 16.61 12.17
CA ALA A 62 -0.31 17.84 12.45
C ALA A 62 -1.01 18.70 13.51
N LEU A 63 -2.33 18.86 13.41
CA LEU A 63 -3.13 19.60 14.40
C LEU A 63 -3.14 18.93 15.78
N LEU A 64 -3.21 17.59 15.83
CA LEU A 64 -3.08 16.84 17.09
C LEU A 64 -1.71 17.06 17.73
N ASN A 65 -0.65 17.04 16.93
CA ASN A 65 0.71 17.30 17.43
C ASN A 65 0.84 18.75 17.94
N GLN A 66 0.24 19.73 17.26
CA GLN A 66 0.20 21.11 17.73
C GLN A 66 -0.58 21.25 19.04
N LEU A 67 -1.74 20.58 19.15
CA LEU A 67 -2.54 20.58 20.38
C LEU A 67 -1.76 19.95 21.55
N HIS A 68 -1.02 18.87 21.29
CA HIS A 68 -0.13 18.26 22.28
C HIS A 68 1.04 19.18 22.62
N ALA A 69 1.64 19.90 21.66
CA ALA A 69 2.70 20.86 21.95
C ALA A 69 2.22 22.01 22.84
N LEU A 70 0.99 22.50 22.63
CA LEU A 70 0.39 23.54 23.47
C LEU A 70 0.27 23.14 24.95
N SER A 71 0.10 21.85 25.27
CA SER A 71 0.02 21.42 26.68
C SER A 71 1.34 21.51 27.44
N TYR A 72 2.47 21.70 26.74
CA TYR A 72 3.79 21.91 27.36
C TYR A 72 4.24 23.37 27.36
N MET A 73 3.42 24.28 26.81
CA MET A 73 3.76 25.71 26.83
C MET A 73 3.49 26.31 28.21
N PRO A 74 4.28 27.32 28.65
CA PRO A 74 4.08 27.99 29.93
C PRO A 74 2.68 28.60 30.07
N PHE A 75 2.07 28.98 28.94
CA PHE A 75 0.70 29.45 28.87
C PHE A 75 -0.01 28.80 27.67
N ALA A 76 -1.15 28.16 27.92
CA ALA A 76 -1.98 27.53 26.90
C ALA A 76 -3.33 28.24 26.81
N ASP A 77 -3.52 29.02 25.74
CA ASP A 77 -4.77 29.72 25.48
C ASP A 77 -5.92 28.73 25.17
N LYS A 78 -7.04 28.88 25.89
CA LYS A 78 -8.19 27.97 25.77
C LYS A 78 -8.93 28.11 24.45
N GLU A 79 -9.05 29.32 23.89
CA GLU A 79 -9.73 29.56 22.62
C GLU A 79 -8.91 29.04 21.44
N VAL A 80 -7.58 29.17 21.49
CA VAL A 80 -6.68 28.54 20.51
C VAL A 80 -6.86 27.01 20.52
N ALA A 81 -6.79 26.39 21.71
CA ALA A 81 -6.97 24.95 21.84
C ALA A 81 -8.35 24.47 21.36
N LYS A 82 -9.41 25.25 21.66
CA LYS A 82 -10.78 24.98 21.22
C LYS A 82 -10.93 25.08 19.69
N SER A 83 -10.32 26.07 19.05
CA SER A 83 -10.32 26.23 17.59
C SER A 83 -9.64 25.05 16.89
N ILE A 84 -8.48 24.61 17.40
CA ILE A 84 -7.76 23.43 16.89
C ILE A 84 -8.63 22.17 17.04
N LYS A 85 -9.20 21.92 18.23
CA LYS A 85 -10.12 20.79 18.47
C LYS A 85 -11.32 20.81 17.53
N GLY A 86 -11.93 21.98 17.31
CA GLY A 86 -13.02 22.15 16.37
C GLY A 86 -12.64 21.78 14.93
N THR A 87 -11.43 22.17 14.50
CA THR A 87 -10.90 21.82 13.18
C THR A 87 -10.63 20.32 13.05
N ILE A 88 -10.05 19.68 14.06
CA ILE A 88 -9.86 18.23 14.11
C ILE A 88 -11.22 17.51 13.98
N GLY A 89 -12.24 17.95 14.72
CA GLY A 89 -13.59 17.38 14.64
C GLY A 89 -14.27 17.57 13.28
N ARG A 90 -13.98 18.67 12.56
CA ARG A 90 -14.42 18.84 11.16
C ARG A 90 -13.72 17.86 10.22
N LEU A 91 -12.40 17.74 10.31
CA LEU A 91 -11.63 16.79 9.51
C LEU A 91 -12.07 15.35 9.75
N ASP A 92 -12.33 14.96 11.00
CA ASP A 92 -12.81 13.62 11.34
C ASP A 92 -14.16 13.29 10.70
N ARG A 93 -15.08 14.25 10.66
CA ARG A 93 -16.38 14.08 9.98
C ARG A 93 -16.21 13.95 8.47
N GLU A 94 -15.38 14.78 7.86
CA GLU A 94 -15.18 14.75 6.41
C GLU A 94 -14.44 13.47 5.99
N ILE A 95 -13.43 13.01 6.74
CA ILE A 95 -12.77 11.73 6.50
C ILE A 95 -13.79 10.59 6.51
N LYS A 96 -14.65 10.51 7.54
CA LYS A 96 -15.68 9.45 7.64
C LYS A 96 -16.66 9.49 6.46
N LYS A 97 -17.07 10.68 6.03
CA LYS A 97 -17.95 10.88 4.87
C LYS A 97 -17.28 10.40 3.58
N LEU A 98 -16.03 10.78 3.34
CA LEU A 98 -15.24 10.35 2.17
C LEU A 98 -14.98 8.83 2.18
N GLU A 99 -14.73 8.23 3.35
CA GLU A 99 -14.58 6.78 3.49
C GLU A 99 -15.88 6.04 3.15
N ALA A 100 -17.04 6.56 3.58
CA ALA A 100 -18.34 6.01 3.24
C ALA A 100 -18.63 6.12 1.73
N GLN A 101 -18.36 7.27 1.12
CA GLN A 101 -18.49 7.48 -0.33
C GLN A 101 -17.61 6.52 -1.12
N THR A 102 -16.34 6.37 -0.73
CA THR A 102 -15.42 5.40 -1.36
C THR A 102 -15.97 3.98 -1.25
N SER A 103 -16.48 3.60 -0.08
CA SER A 103 -17.06 2.26 0.10
C SER A 103 -18.30 2.03 -0.77
N GLN A 104 -19.12 3.04 -1.03
CA GLN A 104 -20.29 2.92 -1.89
C GLN A 104 -19.88 2.77 -3.36
N GLU A 105 -18.94 3.59 -3.82
CA GLU A 105 -18.42 3.53 -5.20
C GLU A 105 -17.78 2.17 -5.48
N LEU A 106 -16.97 1.66 -4.55
CA LEU A 106 -16.33 0.36 -4.68
C LEU A 106 -17.33 -0.80 -4.69
N LYS A 107 -18.45 -0.69 -3.95
CA LYS A 107 -19.51 -1.70 -3.99
C LYS A 107 -20.16 -1.78 -5.36
N GLN A 108 -20.38 -0.64 -6.01
CA GLN A 108 -20.94 -0.59 -7.37
C GLN A 108 -19.94 -1.09 -8.41
N TRP A 109 -18.67 -0.75 -8.25
CA TRP A 109 -17.64 -1.08 -9.24
C TRP A 109 -17.11 -2.52 -9.13
N CYS A 110 -16.86 -3.03 -7.92
CA CYS A 110 -16.25 -4.34 -7.69
C CYS A 110 -16.74 -5.04 -6.41
N GLY A 111 -18.05 -4.94 -6.12
CA GLY A 111 -18.64 -5.35 -4.84
C GLY A 111 -18.37 -6.80 -4.42
N GLU A 112 -18.41 -7.77 -5.33
CA GLU A 112 -18.15 -9.18 -4.99
C GLU A 112 -16.70 -9.41 -4.55
N LYS A 113 -15.73 -8.94 -5.35
CA LYS A 113 -14.31 -9.01 -5.01
C LYS A 113 -14.00 -8.23 -3.73
N MET A 114 -14.63 -7.06 -3.54
CA MET A 114 -14.53 -6.28 -2.31
C MET A 114 -14.97 -7.10 -1.09
N LYS A 115 -16.16 -7.70 -1.13
CA LYS A 115 -16.68 -8.54 -0.04
C LYS A 115 -15.78 -9.76 0.22
N ALA A 116 -15.34 -10.43 -0.83
CA ALA A 116 -14.47 -11.59 -0.73
C ALA A 116 -13.14 -11.23 -0.05
N VAL A 117 -12.43 -10.19 -0.52
CA VAL A 117 -11.16 -9.77 0.09
C VAL A 117 -11.34 -9.24 1.51
N GLN A 118 -12.45 -8.57 1.79
CA GLN A 118 -12.76 -8.07 3.15
C GLN A 118 -12.98 -9.20 4.17
N SER A 119 -13.33 -10.41 3.72
CA SER A 119 -13.47 -11.56 4.62
C SER A 119 -12.15 -12.03 5.26
N VAL A 120 -10.99 -11.60 4.72
CA VAL A 120 -9.68 -11.94 5.28
C VAL A 120 -9.47 -11.22 6.61
N PRO A 121 -9.29 -11.93 7.74
CA PRO A 121 -9.05 -11.30 9.02
C PRO A 121 -7.73 -10.50 8.98
N GLY A 122 -7.82 -9.22 9.34
CA GLY A 122 -6.73 -8.25 9.26
C GLY A 122 -6.85 -7.27 8.08
N LEU A 123 -7.70 -7.52 7.08
CA LEU A 123 -7.98 -6.57 6.00
C LEU A 123 -9.25 -5.77 6.31
N GLY A 124 -9.07 -4.60 6.94
CA GLY A 124 -10.18 -3.67 7.20
C GLY A 124 -10.67 -2.94 5.92
N LYS A 125 -11.81 -2.25 6.02
CA LYS A 125 -12.45 -1.51 4.91
C LYS A 125 -11.48 -0.62 4.13
N ARG A 126 -10.66 0.16 4.84
CA ARG A 126 -9.66 1.04 4.22
C ARG A 126 -8.56 0.26 3.49
N ALA A 127 -8.07 -0.84 4.07
CA ALA A 127 -7.07 -1.68 3.42
C ALA A 127 -7.59 -2.32 2.14
N VAL A 128 -8.83 -2.83 2.18
CA VAL A 128 -9.50 -3.39 1.01
C VAL A 128 -9.71 -2.31 -0.05
N ALA A 129 -10.19 -1.13 0.33
CA ALA A 129 -10.40 -0.03 -0.61
C ALA A 129 -9.12 0.37 -1.35
N VAL A 130 -8.02 0.55 -0.60
CA VAL A 130 -6.72 0.89 -1.19
C VAL A 130 -6.19 -0.23 -2.09
N LEU A 131 -6.38 -1.51 -1.70
CA LEU A 131 -6.02 -2.65 -2.54
C LEU A 131 -6.82 -2.68 -3.84
N MET A 132 -8.14 -2.50 -3.79
CA MET A 132 -8.99 -2.50 -4.97
C MET A 132 -8.60 -1.38 -5.94
N VAL A 133 -8.39 -0.16 -5.44
CA VAL A 133 -7.97 0.98 -6.27
C VAL A 133 -6.57 0.76 -6.84
N ALA A 134 -5.60 0.31 -6.04
CA ALA A 134 -4.23 0.12 -6.49
C ALA A 134 -4.08 -0.99 -7.55
N THR A 135 -4.92 -2.01 -7.48
CA THR A 135 -4.87 -3.19 -8.37
C THR A 135 -5.91 -3.15 -9.49
N ASP A 136 -6.73 -2.10 -9.54
CA ASP A 136 -7.85 -1.98 -10.48
C ASP A 136 -8.85 -3.15 -10.37
N GLY A 137 -9.25 -3.50 -9.14
CA GLY A 137 -10.07 -4.69 -8.89
C GLY A 137 -9.36 -6.00 -9.24
N PHE A 138 -8.04 -6.05 -9.00
CA PHE A 138 -7.14 -7.16 -9.31
C PHE A 138 -6.92 -7.46 -10.80
N THR A 139 -7.32 -6.57 -11.71
CA THR A 139 -7.08 -6.76 -13.16
C THR A 139 -5.67 -6.35 -13.60
N LYS A 140 -5.02 -5.41 -12.89
CA LYS A 140 -3.65 -4.95 -13.20
C LYS A 140 -2.55 -5.93 -12.78
N VAL A 141 -2.88 -6.96 -12.00
CA VAL A 141 -1.91 -7.91 -11.44
C VAL A 141 -2.24 -9.31 -11.90
N THR A 142 -1.28 -9.98 -12.56
CA THR A 142 -1.48 -11.36 -13.04
C THR A 142 -1.01 -12.40 -12.03
N ASN A 143 -0.12 -12.02 -11.11
CA ASN A 143 0.38 -12.91 -10.08
C ASN A 143 0.58 -12.19 -8.73
N HIS A 144 0.62 -12.97 -7.65
CA HIS A 144 0.83 -12.44 -6.31
C HIS A 144 2.20 -11.75 -6.13
N ARG A 145 3.21 -12.08 -6.97
CA ARG A 145 4.55 -11.47 -6.91
C ARG A 145 4.52 -10.02 -7.38
N GLN A 146 3.78 -9.73 -8.45
CA GLN A 146 3.51 -8.39 -8.95
C GLN A 146 2.76 -7.56 -7.91
N LEU A 147 1.78 -8.15 -7.23
CA LEU A 147 1.07 -7.46 -6.13
C LEU A 147 2.01 -7.08 -4.97
N ILE A 148 2.91 -7.99 -4.58
CA ILE A 148 3.92 -7.74 -3.55
C ILE A 148 4.92 -6.66 -3.99
N ALA A 149 5.33 -6.68 -5.26
CA ALA A 149 6.20 -5.66 -5.85
C ALA A 149 5.49 -4.30 -5.91
N LEU A 150 4.21 -4.26 -6.29
CA LEU A 150 3.38 -3.05 -6.30
C LEU A 150 3.30 -2.42 -4.91
N ALA A 151 3.21 -3.22 -3.84
CA ALA A 151 3.25 -2.74 -2.45
C ALA A 151 4.67 -2.38 -1.96
N GLY A 152 5.72 -2.61 -2.76
CA GLY A 152 7.11 -2.37 -2.38
C GLY A 152 7.61 -3.26 -1.24
N LEU A 153 7.00 -4.43 -1.06
CA LEU A 153 7.29 -5.41 0.00
C LEU A 153 8.20 -6.54 -0.48
N ALA A 154 8.53 -6.58 -1.77
CA ALA A 154 9.45 -7.55 -2.34
C ALA A 154 10.83 -7.45 -1.65
N PRO A 155 11.40 -8.57 -1.19
CA PRO A 155 12.74 -8.58 -0.60
C PRO A 155 13.76 -8.17 -1.66
N ARG A 156 14.72 -7.36 -1.23
CA ARG A 156 15.85 -6.91 -2.02
C ARG A 156 17.12 -7.38 -1.33
N GLU A 157 17.89 -8.18 -2.06
CA GLU A 157 19.22 -8.59 -1.63
C GLU A 157 20.24 -7.56 -2.09
N HIS A 158 21.23 -7.32 -1.23
CA HIS A 158 22.36 -6.44 -1.54
C HIS A 158 23.65 -7.21 -1.24
N GLN A 159 23.91 -8.22 -2.07
CA GLN A 159 25.08 -9.06 -1.98
C GLN A 159 25.89 -8.94 -3.27
N SER A 160 27.21 -8.85 -3.14
CA SER A 160 28.14 -8.90 -4.28
C SER A 160 29.36 -9.72 -3.87
N GLY A 161 29.62 -10.79 -4.62
CA GLY A 161 30.66 -11.77 -4.32
C GLY A 161 30.54 -12.36 -2.91
N THR A 162 31.69 -12.72 -2.33
CA THR A 162 31.83 -13.23 -0.96
C THR A 162 31.99 -12.12 0.08
N SER A 163 32.43 -10.93 -0.34
CA SER A 163 32.86 -9.84 0.56
C SER A 163 31.74 -8.86 0.93
N ILE A 164 30.74 -8.63 0.07
CA ILE A 164 29.67 -7.67 0.35
C ILE A 164 28.43 -8.42 0.83
N LYS A 165 28.20 -8.42 2.15
CA LYS A 165 26.97 -8.93 2.80
C LYS A 165 26.13 -7.77 3.34
N GLY A 166 25.54 -6.99 2.44
CA GLY A 166 24.68 -5.87 2.83
C GLY A 166 23.41 -6.32 3.57
N LYS A 167 22.84 -5.42 4.39
CA LYS A 167 21.58 -5.70 5.09
C LYS A 167 20.46 -5.98 4.08
N LYS A 168 19.85 -7.17 4.18
CA LYS A 168 18.66 -7.53 3.39
C LYS A 168 17.48 -6.65 3.83
N GLY A 169 16.77 -6.08 2.87
CA GLY A 169 15.66 -5.16 3.14
C GLY A 169 14.53 -5.32 2.13
N ILE A 170 13.46 -4.54 2.28
CA ILE A 170 12.42 -4.46 1.25
C ILE A 170 12.81 -3.43 0.18
N CYS A 171 12.37 -3.65 -1.06
CA CYS A 171 12.72 -2.80 -2.19
C CYS A 171 12.26 -1.34 -2.01
N LYS A 172 11.20 -1.08 -1.21
CA LYS A 172 10.52 0.23 -1.00
C LYS A 172 10.06 0.95 -2.29
N MET A 173 10.48 0.48 -3.47
CA MET A 173 10.00 0.86 -4.78
C MET A 173 8.59 0.26 -4.95
N GLY A 174 7.57 1.10 -4.86
CA GLY A 174 6.16 0.70 -4.90
C GLY A 174 5.27 1.74 -4.21
N ASN A 175 4.00 1.39 -4.04
CA ASN A 175 3.02 2.24 -3.37
C ASN A 175 3.26 2.26 -1.85
N GLY A 176 3.90 3.33 -1.39
CA GLY A 176 4.20 3.54 0.04
C GLY A 176 2.95 3.64 0.91
N TYR A 177 1.86 4.21 0.38
CA TYR A 177 0.59 4.33 1.11
C TYR A 177 -0.06 2.96 1.31
N LEU A 178 -0.13 2.13 0.26
CA LEU A 178 -0.60 0.75 0.36
C LEU A 178 0.20 -0.04 1.41
N ARG A 179 1.54 0.12 1.42
CA ARG A 179 2.41 -0.52 2.41
C ARG A 179 2.08 -0.09 3.84
N SER A 180 1.87 1.20 4.09
CA SER A 180 1.50 1.70 5.43
C SER A 180 0.15 1.16 5.90
N VAL A 181 -0.84 1.09 5.01
CA VAL A 181 -2.17 0.55 5.35
C VAL A 181 -2.11 -0.96 5.60
N LEU A 182 -1.36 -1.72 4.78
CA LEU A 182 -1.13 -3.15 5.00
C LEU A 182 -0.36 -3.44 6.29
N PHE A 183 0.53 -2.55 6.70
CA PHE A 183 1.24 -2.68 7.97
C PHE A 183 0.28 -2.61 9.16
N MET A 184 -0.66 -1.67 9.14
CA MET A 184 -1.74 -1.60 10.14
C MET A 184 -2.65 -2.83 10.10
N GLY A 185 -2.96 -3.33 8.90
CA GLY A 185 -3.71 -4.57 8.73
C GLY A 185 -2.98 -5.80 9.30
N ALA A 186 -1.67 -5.90 9.10
CA ALA A 186 -0.84 -6.97 9.63
C ALA A 186 -0.77 -6.97 11.16
N MET A 187 -0.80 -5.80 11.81
CA MET A 187 -0.88 -5.68 13.27
C MET A 187 -2.18 -6.25 13.85
N SER A 188 -3.28 -6.18 13.09
CA SER A 188 -4.54 -6.84 13.42
C SER A 188 -4.50 -8.34 13.06
N ALA A 189 -3.99 -8.66 11.88
CA ALA A 189 -3.91 -10.04 11.38
C ALA A 189 -3.11 -10.96 12.30
N LYS A 190 -2.00 -10.50 12.89
CA LYS A 190 -1.22 -11.32 13.83
C LYS A 190 -2.01 -11.76 15.08
N LYS A 191 -3.13 -11.10 15.39
CA LYS A 191 -4.01 -11.46 16.50
C LYS A 191 -5.19 -12.33 16.06
N HIS A 192 -5.81 -12.00 14.92
CA HIS A 192 -7.10 -12.57 14.51
C HIS A 192 -7.03 -13.58 13.35
N ASN A 193 -5.90 -13.70 12.68
CA ASN A 193 -5.69 -14.63 11.57
C ASN A 193 -4.69 -15.70 12.00
N ALA A 194 -5.16 -16.92 12.26
CA ALA A 194 -4.33 -18.01 12.79
C ALA A 194 -3.07 -18.24 11.95
N ALA A 195 -3.21 -18.37 10.62
CA ALA A 195 -2.08 -18.56 9.72
C ALA A 195 -1.06 -17.39 9.72
N CYS A 196 -1.52 -16.16 10.00
CA CYS A 196 -0.62 -15.00 10.14
C CYS A 196 0.06 -14.98 11.51
N ARG A 197 -0.66 -15.34 12.58
CA ARG A 197 -0.10 -15.48 13.94
C ARG A 197 0.99 -16.54 13.96
N ASP A 198 0.71 -17.74 13.44
CA ASP A 198 1.68 -18.84 13.42
C ASP A 198 2.94 -18.48 12.61
N LEU A 199 2.78 -17.74 11.50
CA LEU A 199 3.91 -17.22 10.74
C LEU A 199 4.73 -16.21 11.56
N TYR A 200 4.06 -15.30 12.25
CA TYR A 200 4.71 -14.27 13.06
C TYR A 200 5.50 -14.90 14.22
N ASP A 201 4.86 -15.78 14.99
CA ASP A 201 5.46 -16.41 16.17
C ASP A 201 6.61 -17.35 15.77
N ARG A 202 6.46 -18.12 14.69
CA ARG A 202 7.54 -18.95 14.14
C ARG A 202 8.76 -18.13 13.70
N LEU A 203 8.57 -16.93 13.18
CA LEU A 203 9.68 -16.06 12.79
C LEU A 203 10.37 -15.44 14.01
N LEU A 204 9.60 -15.08 15.04
CA LEU A 204 10.16 -14.63 16.32
C LEU A 204 10.96 -15.73 17.00
N ALA A 205 10.45 -16.96 17.04
CA ALA A 205 11.16 -18.13 17.57
C ALA A 205 12.49 -18.41 16.84
N LYS A 206 12.59 -18.03 15.56
CA LYS A 206 13.84 -18.09 14.76
C LYS A 206 14.76 -16.89 14.97
N GLY A 207 14.50 -16.04 15.98
CA GLY A 207 15.31 -14.86 16.30
C GLY A 207 15.16 -13.69 15.32
N LYS A 208 14.10 -13.64 14.50
CA LYS A 208 13.89 -12.49 13.59
C LYS A 208 13.31 -11.31 14.36
N ALA A 209 13.74 -10.10 13.99
CA ALA A 209 13.22 -8.87 14.57
C ALA A 209 11.69 -8.75 14.35
N PRO A 210 10.92 -8.21 15.32
CA PRO A 210 9.45 -8.12 15.24
C PRO A 210 8.92 -7.43 13.98
N TYR A 211 9.58 -6.36 13.52
CA TYR A 211 9.19 -5.68 12.30
C TYR A 211 9.42 -6.50 11.03
N VAL A 212 10.45 -7.35 11.00
CA VAL A 212 10.71 -8.27 9.88
C VAL A 212 9.63 -9.34 9.82
N ALA A 213 9.25 -9.89 10.98
CA ALA A 213 8.15 -10.84 11.08
C ALA A 213 6.82 -10.21 10.63
N LEU A 214 6.57 -8.96 10.99
CA LEU A 214 5.35 -8.24 10.59
C LEU A 214 5.30 -7.97 9.07
N ILE A 215 6.43 -7.64 8.45
CA ILE A 215 6.52 -7.50 6.99
C ILE A 215 6.25 -8.85 6.28
N ALA A 216 6.65 -9.97 6.88
CA ALA A 216 6.29 -11.29 6.38
C ALA A 216 4.77 -11.53 6.47
N VAL A 217 4.12 -11.06 7.54
CA VAL A 217 2.64 -11.08 7.66
C VAL A 217 1.99 -10.22 6.59
N CYS A 218 2.49 -9.01 6.29
CA CYS A 218 1.97 -8.20 5.17
C CYS A 218 2.03 -8.97 3.84
N ASN A 219 3.15 -9.66 3.58
CA ASN A 219 3.31 -10.50 2.38
C ASN A 219 2.31 -11.67 2.37
N LYS A 220 2.04 -12.30 3.53
CA LYS A 220 1.05 -13.38 3.65
C LYS A 220 -0.36 -12.86 3.38
N LEU A 221 -0.73 -11.69 3.92
CA LEU A 221 -2.02 -11.04 3.65
C LEU A 221 -2.22 -10.74 2.17
N LEU A 222 -1.20 -10.23 1.47
CA LEU A 222 -1.29 -9.98 0.03
C LEU A 222 -1.50 -11.26 -0.78
N LYS A 223 -0.84 -12.36 -0.39
CA LYS A 223 -1.06 -13.67 -1.02
C LYS A 223 -2.48 -14.18 -0.79
N GLN A 224 -3.00 -14.03 0.43
CA GLN A 224 -4.39 -14.41 0.77
C GLN A 224 -5.38 -13.56 -0.03
N ALA A 225 -5.21 -12.23 -0.04
CA ALA A 225 -6.05 -11.30 -0.78
C ALA A 225 -6.06 -11.62 -2.28
N PHE A 226 -4.89 -11.86 -2.88
CA PHE A 226 -4.77 -12.22 -4.29
C PHE A 226 -5.51 -13.53 -4.61
N ALA A 227 -5.27 -14.59 -3.83
CA ALA A 227 -5.89 -15.89 -4.05
C ALA A 227 -7.43 -15.83 -3.92
N ILE A 228 -7.94 -15.05 -2.97
CA ILE A 228 -9.38 -14.85 -2.76
C ILE A 228 -9.98 -14.02 -3.89
N ALA A 229 -9.32 -12.94 -4.30
CA ALA A 229 -9.82 -12.08 -5.37
C ALA A 229 -9.86 -12.79 -6.73
N THR A 230 -8.92 -13.71 -7.01
CA THR A 230 -8.90 -14.46 -8.27
C THR A 230 -9.85 -15.65 -8.27
N LYS A 231 -10.00 -16.36 -7.14
CA LYS A 231 -10.94 -17.49 -7.04
C LYS A 231 -12.40 -17.06 -6.82
N GLY A 232 -12.63 -15.85 -6.33
CA GLY A 232 -13.97 -15.36 -6.00
C GLY A 232 -14.58 -16.01 -4.75
N THR A 233 -13.79 -16.70 -3.93
CA THR A 233 -14.24 -17.41 -2.73
C THR A 233 -14.03 -16.58 -1.47
N THR A 234 -14.85 -16.78 -0.44
CA THR A 234 -14.61 -16.17 0.88
C THR A 234 -13.42 -16.82 1.60
N TYR A 235 -12.83 -16.08 2.55
CA TYR A 235 -11.74 -16.58 3.38
C TYR A 235 -12.24 -17.73 4.27
N GLN A 236 -11.50 -18.82 4.26
CA GLN A 236 -11.72 -19.98 5.12
C GLN A 236 -10.46 -20.19 5.98
N ALA A 237 -10.63 -20.21 7.30
CA ALA A 237 -9.50 -20.34 8.23
C ALA A 237 -8.77 -21.68 8.08
N ASP A 238 -9.54 -22.76 7.84
CA ASP A 238 -9.05 -24.13 7.77
C ASP A 238 -8.78 -24.60 6.33
N TYR A 239 -8.61 -23.66 5.41
CA TYR A 239 -8.38 -24.00 3.99
C TYR A 239 -7.08 -24.79 3.83
N LYS A 240 -7.22 -26.07 3.49
CA LYS A 240 -6.11 -26.93 3.09
C LYS A 240 -5.97 -26.88 1.57
N SER A 241 -4.76 -26.56 1.12
CA SER A 241 -4.40 -26.66 -0.30
C SER A 241 -4.55 -28.12 -0.72
N SER A 242 -5.35 -28.40 -1.74
CA SER A 242 -5.50 -29.75 -2.32
C SER A 242 -4.30 -30.19 -3.15
N LEU A 243 -3.26 -29.36 -3.22
CA LEU A 243 -2.00 -29.67 -3.87
C LEU A 243 -1.00 -30.13 -2.80
N ALA A 244 -0.79 -31.45 -2.76
CA ALA A 244 0.35 -32.12 -2.15
C ALA A 244 1.62 -31.86 -2.98
#